data_AF-A0A926BGX1-F1
#
_entry.id   AF-A0A926BGX1-F1
#
_cell.length_a   1.000
_cell.length_b   1.000
_cell.length_c   1.000
_cell.angle_alpha   90.00
_cell.angle_beta   90.00
_cell.angle_gamma   90.00
#
_symmetry.space_group_name_H-M   'P 1'
#
loop_
_entity.id
_entity.type
_entity.pdbx_description
1 polymer ?
#
loop_
_entity_poly.entity_id
_entity_poly.type
_entity_poly.pdbx_seq_one_letter_code
_entity_poly.pdbx_strand_id
1 'polypeptide(L)'
;MALATDHAWSRGKEGGLMGWLDWLKKKPGAADERNALAQTCYEIAYFLLPAFLADEEKLRDIFVRNGDAAGAFFYVMACQRGKIEPVQEVAAAFRVHTGQIADGADYFLLDYPSPPPVNPDISKAVLAPYFSVVIFYGGTPKAAYYILGQNPFGGTTFRSVTPDGMNSNLGRGSEPDLNEFLRFLSHKMNIAESS
;
A
#
# COMPACT_ATOMS: atom_id res chain seq x y z
N MET A 1 22.73 -66.99 -47.39
CA MET A 1 21.75 -66.79 -46.31
C MET A 1 22.34 -65.76 -45.36
N ALA A 2 22.08 -64.48 -45.59
CA ALA A 2 20.98 -63.68 -45.01
C ALA A 2 21.37 -63.15 -43.62
N LEU A 3 21.18 -61.90 -43.19
CA LEU A 3 20.67 -60.63 -43.70
C LEU A 3 21.16 -59.58 -42.68
N ALA A 4 21.64 -58.42 -43.11
CA ALA A 4 21.05 -57.09 -42.85
C ALA A 4 21.25 -56.45 -41.45
N THR A 5 21.38 -55.11 -41.56
CA THR A 5 21.57 -54.01 -40.62
C THR A 5 20.56 -53.94 -39.46
N ASP A 6 20.88 -53.24 -38.37
CA ASP A 6 20.18 -51.96 -38.08
C ASP A 6 20.65 -51.18 -36.84
N HIS A 7 20.64 -49.87 -37.04
CA HIS A 7 20.62 -48.79 -36.07
C HIS A 7 19.42 -48.91 -35.10
N ALA A 8 19.63 -48.56 -33.83
CA ALA A 8 18.56 -47.97 -33.01
C ALA A 8 19.15 -47.07 -31.91
N TRP A 9 19.38 -45.81 -32.28
CA TRP A 9 19.42 -44.69 -31.35
C TRP A 9 17.95 -44.33 -31.06
N SER A 10 17.43 -44.64 -29.87
CA SER A 10 16.06 -44.26 -29.47
C SER A 10 16.08 -43.22 -28.37
N ARG A 11 15.43 -42.09 -28.69
CA ARG A 11 15.14 -40.94 -27.83
C ARG A 11 14.17 -41.29 -26.71
N GLY A 12 14.19 -40.45 -25.67
CA GLY A 12 13.15 -40.37 -24.64
C GLY A 12 13.41 -39.28 -23.60
N LYS A 13 13.82 -38.08 -24.01
CA LYS A 13 13.79 -36.87 -23.17
C LYS A 13 12.62 -36.01 -23.64
N GLU A 14 11.44 -36.18 -23.04
CA GLU A 14 10.37 -35.18 -23.12
C GLU A 14 9.67 -35.09 -21.77
N GLY A 15 10.18 -34.18 -20.92
CA GLY A 15 9.56 -33.82 -19.65
C GLY A 15 10.08 -32.50 -19.06
N GLY A 16 10.78 -31.68 -19.86
CA GLY A 16 11.61 -30.59 -19.33
C GLY A 16 11.14 -29.17 -19.61
N LEU A 17 10.14 -28.95 -20.47
CA LEU A 17 9.78 -27.59 -20.93
C LEU A 17 8.28 -27.27 -20.92
N MET A 18 7.39 -28.26 -20.80
CA MET A 18 5.94 -27.98 -20.72
C MET A 18 5.48 -27.57 -19.30
N GLY A 19 6.13 -28.06 -18.24
CA GLY A 19 5.70 -27.77 -16.86
C GLY A 19 6.06 -26.37 -16.32
N TRP A 20 7.17 -25.77 -16.76
CA TRP A 20 7.59 -24.44 -16.27
C TRP A 20 6.77 -23.30 -16.92
N LEU A 21 6.32 -23.48 -18.17
CA LEU A 21 5.46 -22.52 -18.86
C LEU A 21 4.03 -22.55 -18.32
N ASP A 22 3.53 -23.71 -17.88
CA ASP A 22 2.22 -23.82 -17.23
C ASP A 22 2.24 -23.28 -15.79
N TRP A 23 3.38 -23.39 -15.09
CA TRP A 23 3.58 -22.71 -13.80
C TRP A 23 3.52 -21.19 -13.94
N LEU A 24 4.10 -20.62 -15.01
CA LEU A 24 4.03 -19.19 -15.35
C LEU A 24 2.63 -18.74 -15.80
N LYS A 25 1.76 -19.66 -16.24
CA LYS A 25 0.37 -19.36 -16.66
C LYS A 25 -0.65 -19.49 -15.53
N LYS A 26 -0.26 -20.00 -14.36
CA LYS A 26 -1.18 -20.10 -13.23
C LYS A 26 -1.41 -18.69 -12.70
N LYS A 27 -2.46 -18.03 -13.21
CA LYS A 27 -2.94 -16.78 -12.65
C LYS A 27 -3.17 -17.00 -11.15
N PRO A 28 -2.59 -16.18 -10.27
CA PRO A 28 -2.93 -16.23 -8.86
C PRO A 28 -4.46 -16.16 -8.73
N GLY A 29 -5.02 -16.87 -7.76
CA GLY A 29 -6.46 -16.77 -7.53
C GLY A 29 -6.82 -15.33 -7.14
N ALA A 30 -8.06 -14.91 -7.34
CA ALA A 30 -8.51 -13.55 -6.94
C ALA A 30 -8.24 -13.24 -5.45
N ALA A 31 -8.17 -14.26 -4.59
CA ALA A 31 -7.76 -14.11 -3.19
C ALA A 31 -6.26 -13.79 -3.03
N ASP A 32 -5.40 -14.42 -3.84
CA ASP A 32 -3.95 -14.18 -3.83
C ASP A 32 -3.65 -12.78 -4.37
N GLU A 33 -4.36 -12.34 -5.42
CA GLU A 33 -4.24 -10.99 -5.99
C GLU A 33 -4.69 -9.91 -5.00
N ARG A 34 -5.79 -10.12 -4.28
CA ARG A 34 -6.26 -9.18 -3.24
C ARG A 34 -5.31 -9.08 -2.06
N ASN A 35 -4.72 -10.21 -1.65
CA ASN A 35 -3.70 -10.21 -0.60
C ASN A 35 -2.41 -9.50 -1.07
N ALA A 36 -2.04 -9.64 -2.36
CA ALA A 36 -0.91 -8.93 -2.93
C ALA A 36 -1.14 -7.40 -3.00
N LEU A 37 -2.34 -6.95 -3.38
CA LEU A 37 -2.69 -5.53 -3.33
C LEU A 37 -2.71 -5.00 -1.90
N ALA A 38 -3.32 -5.73 -0.96
CA ALA A 38 -3.32 -5.37 0.46
C ALA A 38 -1.88 -5.20 1.00
N GLN A 39 -0.96 -6.12 0.65
CA GLN A 39 0.45 -6.00 0.98
C GLN A 39 1.09 -4.77 0.32
N THR A 40 0.79 -4.50 -0.94
CA THR A 40 1.32 -3.32 -1.64
C THR A 40 0.86 -2.02 -0.97
N CYS A 41 -0.43 -1.91 -0.63
CA CYS A 41 -0.97 -0.77 0.12
C CYS A 41 -0.32 -0.63 1.50
N TYR A 42 -0.11 -1.74 2.21
CA TYR A 42 0.60 -1.77 3.48
C TYR A 42 2.04 -1.25 3.32
N GLU A 43 2.78 -1.70 2.32
CA GLU A 43 4.14 -1.24 2.03
C GLU A 43 4.20 0.26 1.78
N ILE A 44 3.23 0.78 1.02
CA ILE A 44 3.12 2.22 0.76
C ILE A 44 2.92 2.98 2.08
N ALA A 45 1.95 2.57 2.88
CA ALA A 45 1.54 3.27 4.09
C ALA A 45 2.60 3.23 5.20
N TYR A 46 3.25 2.09 5.42
CA TYR A 46 4.09 1.88 6.60
C TYR A 46 5.59 2.07 6.34
N PHE A 47 6.02 2.06 5.08
CA PHE A 47 7.45 2.17 4.76
C PHE A 47 7.74 3.20 3.69
N LEU A 48 7.01 3.19 2.57
CA LEU A 48 7.35 4.05 1.43
C LEU A 48 7.07 5.52 1.75
N LEU A 49 5.82 5.87 2.07
CA LEU A 49 5.44 7.25 2.40
C LEU A 49 6.23 7.80 3.60
N PRO A 50 6.35 7.08 4.73
CA PRO A 50 7.16 7.54 5.86
C PRO A 50 8.61 7.88 5.50
N ALA A 51 9.24 7.14 4.59
CA ALA A 51 10.61 7.43 4.17
C ALA A 51 10.75 8.80 3.47
N PHE A 52 9.69 9.31 2.83
CA PHE A 52 9.70 10.64 2.23
C PHE A 52 9.54 11.77 3.26
N LEU A 53 9.12 11.48 4.50
CA LEU A 53 9.01 12.50 5.55
C LEU A 53 10.38 13.06 5.96
N ALA A 54 11.48 12.36 5.66
CA ALA A 54 12.83 12.89 5.85
C ALA A 54 13.18 14.03 4.86
N ASP A 55 12.41 14.16 3.77
CA ASP A 55 12.57 15.18 2.72
C ASP A 55 11.19 15.75 2.38
N GLU A 56 10.69 16.60 3.29
CA GLU A 56 9.35 17.20 3.20
C GLU A 56 9.12 18.01 1.93
N GLU A 57 10.15 18.73 1.46
CA GLU A 57 10.07 19.53 0.24
C GLU A 57 9.81 18.63 -0.96
N LYS A 58 10.56 17.52 -1.08
CA LYS A 58 10.33 16.53 -2.13
C LYS A 58 8.96 15.87 -2.02
N LEU A 59 8.51 15.56 -0.80
CA LEU A 59 7.18 14.98 -0.60
C LEU A 59 6.08 15.93 -1.07
N ARG A 60 6.16 17.22 -0.70
CA ARG A 60 5.25 18.26 -1.17
C ARG A 60 5.31 18.41 -2.68
N ASP A 61 6.51 18.43 -3.27
CA ASP A 61 6.71 18.52 -4.71
C ASP A 61 6.03 17.35 -5.45
N ILE A 62 6.12 16.13 -4.91
CA ILE A 62 5.42 14.97 -5.47
C ILE A 62 3.91 15.21 -5.49
N PHE A 63 3.31 15.63 -4.38
CA PHE A 63 1.87 15.86 -4.35
C PHE A 63 1.43 17.05 -5.21
N VAL A 64 2.19 18.16 -5.20
CA VAL A 64 1.87 19.37 -5.98
C VAL A 64 2.01 19.12 -7.48
N ARG A 65 3.10 18.48 -7.92
CA ARG A 65 3.34 18.26 -9.36
C ARG A 65 2.47 17.15 -9.95
N ASN A 66 2.23 16.09 -9.19
CA ASN A 66 1.46 14.95 -9.70
C ASN A 66 -0.04 15.10 -9.44
N GLY A 67 -0.46 15.93 -8.48
CA GLY A 67 -1.87 16.10 -8.12
C GLY A 67 -2.54 14.76 -7.85
N ASP A 68 -3.65 14.51 -8.53
CA ASP A 68 -4.42 13.25 -8.44
C ASP A 68 -3.58 12.00 -8.81
N ALA A 69 -2.51 12.15 -9.60
CA ALA A 69 -1.64 11.05 -9.98
C ALA A 69 -0.62 10.65 -8.90
N ALA A 70 -0.49 11.39 -7.79
CA ALA A 70 0.49 11.06 -6.76
C ALA A 70 0.23 9.68 -6.12
N GLY A 71 -1.03 9.25 -6.03
CA GLY A 71 -1.36 7.90 -5.54
C GLY A 71 -0.85 6.79 -6.47
N ALA A 72 -1.07 6.94 -7.77
CA ALA A 72 -0.52 6.03 -8.79
C ALA A 72 1.01 5.99 -8.78
N PHE A 73 1.67 7.14 -8.55
CA PHE A 73 3.11 7.22 -8.40
C PHE A 73 3.63 6.32 -7.26
N PHE A 74 3.04 6.41 -6.07
CA PHE A 74 3.44 5.57 -4.93
C PHE A 74 3.16 4.08 -5.16
N TYR A 75 2.04 3.76 -5.82
CA TYR A 75 1.74 2.38 -6.22
C TYR A 75 2.82 1.80 -7.16
N VAL A 76 3.17 2.52 -8.21
CA VAL A 76 4.22 2.06 -9.16
C VAL A 76 5.56 1.87 -8.45
N MET A 77 5.95 2.77 -7.55
CA MET A 77 7.18 2.61 -6.77
C MET A 77 7.13 1.38 -5.85
N ALA A 78 6.00 1.11 -5.20
CA ALA A 78 5.83 -0.09 -4.36
C ALA A 78 5.90 -1.38 -5.19
N CYS A 79 5.25 -1.40 -6.36
CA CYS A 79 5.34 -2.49 -7.34
C CYS A 79 6.79 -2.74 -7.77
N GLN A 80 7.54 -1.69 -8.12
CA GLN A 80 8.95 -1.79 -8.50
C GLN A 80 9.81 -2.39 -7.37
N ARG A 81 9.62 -1.95 -6.12
CA ARG A 81 10.30 -2.51 -4.95
C ARG A 81 9.95 -3.99 -4.73
N GLY A 82 8.68 -4.34 -4.94
CA GLY A 82 8.18 -5.71 -4.85
C GLY A 82 8.52 -6.60 -6.06
N LYS A 83 9.12 -6.04 -7.12
CA LYS A 83 9.32 -6.72 -8.42
C LYS A 83 8.01 -7.27 -9.01
N ILE A 84 6.94 -6.51 -8.84
CA ILE A 84 5.60 -6.80 -9.35
C ILE A 84 5.32 -5.85 -10.51
N GLU A 85 4.73 -6.35 -11.59
CA GLU A 85 4.29 -5.51 -12.70
C GLU A 85 3.08 -4.66 -12.26
N PRO A 86 3.13 -3.33 -12.36
CA PRO A 86 2.00 -2.49 -11.97
C PRO A 86 0.81 -2.68 -12.91
N VAL A 87 -0.38 -2.76 -12.33
CA VAL A 87 -1.65 -2.86 -13.08
C VAL A 87 -2.27 -1.46 -13.17
N GLN A 88 -2.56 -1.00 -14.38
CA GLN A 88 -3.02 0.36 -14.63
C GLN A 88 -4.36 0.66 -13.93
N GLU A 89 -5.29 -0.29 -13.94
CA GLU A 89 -6.60 -0.14 -13.31
C GLU A 89 -6.48 -0.03 -11.77
N VAL A 90 -5.50 -0.72 -11.19
CA VAL A 90 -5.21 -0.64 -9.76
C VAL A 90 -4.58 0.71 -9.42
N ALA A 91 -3.64 1.19 -10.24
CA ALA A 91 -3.03 2.51 -10.07
C ALA A 91 -4.08 3.63 -10.09
N ALA A 92 -5.06 3.53 -10.99
CA ALA A 92 -6.15 4.49 -11.13
C ALA A 92 -7.16 4.47 -9.97
N ALA A 93 -7.13 3.44 -9.12
CA ALA A 93 -8.02 3.33 -7.96
C ALA A 93 -7.51 4.10 -6.73
N PHE A 94 -6.24 4.52 -6.71
CA PHE A 94 -5.72 5.40 -5.66
C PHE A 94 -6.22 6.82 -5.86
N ARG A 95 -6.60 7.49 -4.77
CA ARG A 95 -7.07 8.87 -4.79
C ARG A 95 -6.24 9.72 -3.85
N VAL A 96 -6.08 10.98 -4.24
CA VAL A 96 -5.34 11.95 -3.44
C VAL A 96 -6.30 13.05 -3.05
N HIS A 97 -6.22 13.47 -1.80
CA HIS A 97 -6.99 14.57 -1.26
C HIS A 97 -6.03 15.56 -0.62
N THR A 98 -6.23 16.84 -0.90
CA THR A 98 -5.42 17.92 -0.34
C THR A 98 -6.34 19.00 0.20
N GLY A 99 -5.90 19.65 1.26
CA GLY A 99 -6.64 20.78 1.81
C GLY A 99 -6.00 21.26 3.09
N GLN A 100 -6.79 21.94 3.90
CA GLN A 100 -6.39 22.38 5.23
C GLN A 100 -7.25 21.71 6.28
N ILE A 101 -6.61 21.34 7.39
CA ILE A 101 -7.26 20.87 8.60
C ILE A 101 -7.29 22.02 9.62
N ALA A 102 -7.75 21.77 10.85
CA ALA A 102 -7.78 22.75 11.92
C ALA A 102 -6.48 23.58 12.00
N ASP A 103 -6.62 24.86 12.38
CA ASP A 103 -5.53 25.83 12.55
C ASP A 103 -4.69 26.12 11.29
N GLY A 104 -5.24 25.79 10.11
CA GLY A 104 -4.64 26.11 8.81
C GLY A 104 -3.49 25.20 8.41
N ALA A 105 -3.29 24.08 9.10
CA ALA A 105 -2.29 23.08 8.71
C ALA A 105 -2.70 22.42 7.38
N ASP A 106 -1.77 22.37 6.42
CA ASP A 106 -2.02 21.70 5.15
C ASP A 106 -1.96 20.19 5.35
N TYR A 107 -2.84 19.46 4.66
CA TYR A 107 -2.78 18.00 4.60
C TYR A 107 -2.66 17.49 3.17
N PHE A 108 -1.99 16.35 3.06
CA PHE A 108 -2.00 15.50 1.89
C PHE A 108 -2.42 14.10 2.33
N LEU A 109 -3.52 13.62 1.77
CA LEU A 109 -4.12 12.35 2.13
C LEU A 109 -4.15 11.43 0.91
N LEU A 110 -3.63 10.21 1.09
CA LEU A 110 -3.75 9.11 0.15
C LEU A 110 -4.90 8.20 0.59
N ASP A 111 -5.91 8.08 -0.26
CA ASP A 111 -7.04 7.16 -0.15
C ASP A 111 -6.75 5.92 -0.99
N TYR A 112 -6.69 4.78 -0.30
CA TYR A 112 -6.30 3.50 -0.87
C TYR A 112 -7.52 2.79 -1.46
N PRO A 113 -7.33 1.95 -2.49
CA PRO A 113 -8.37 1.04 -2.93
C PRO A 113 -8.94 0.26 -1.73
N SER A 114 -10.27 0.14 -1.65
CA SER A 114 -10.92 -0.46 -0.49
C SER A 114 -10.33 -1.85 -0.18
N PRO A 115 -9.80 -2.06 1.03
CA PRO A 115 -9.13 -3.31 1.35
C PRO A 115 -10.12 -4.48 1.43
N PRO A 116 -9.68 -5.71 1.14
CA PRO A 116 -10.50 -6.88 1.37
C PRO A 116 -10.84 -7.02 2.87
N PRO A 117 -11.95 -7.68 3.24
CA PRO A 117 -12.23 -8.02 4.63
C PRO A 117 -11.05 -8.76 5.28
N VAL A 118 -10.76 -8.45 6.55
CA VAL A 118 -9.66 -9.07 7.28
C VAL A 118 -9.89 -10.58 7.35
N ASN A 119 -8.83 -11.35 7.05
CA ASN A 119 -8.86 -12.80 7.19
C ASN A 119 -9.07 -13.17 8.67
N PRO A 120 -10.03 -14.05 9.02
CA PRO A 120 -10.20 -14.51 10.40
C PRO A 120 -8.95 -15.21 10.95
N ASP A 121 -8.10 -15.77 10.07
CA ASP A 121 -6.75 -16.21 10.45
C ASP A 121 -5.80 -15.01 10.50
N ILE A 122 -5.76 -14.37 11.67
CA ILE A 122 -4.93 -13.17 11.95
C ILE A 122 -3.45 -13.43 11.65
N SER A 123 -2.97 -14.68 11.75
CA SER A 123 -1.57 -15.02 11.49
C SER A 123 -1.13 -14.80 10.03
N LYS A 124 -2.11 -14.71 9.11
CA LYS A 124 -1.90 -14.48 7.68
C LYS A 124 -2.54 -13.18 7.20
N ALA A 125 -3.13 -12.39 8.10
CA ALA A 125 -3.84 -11.19 7.75
C ALA A 125 -2.85 -10.03 7.51
N VAL A 126 -2.92 -9.44 6.32
CA VAL A 126 -2.33 -8.12 6.07
C VAL A 126 -3.38 -7.09 6.45
N LEU A 127 -3.07 -6.22 7.41
CA LEU A 127 -3.97 -5.15 7.85
C LEU A 127 -3.77 -3.93 6.95
N ALA A 128 -4.50 -3.91 5.83
CA ALA A 128 -4.36 -2.87 4.84
C ALA A 128 -4.86 -1.50 5.35
N PRO A 129 -4.26 -0.40 4.85
CA PRO A 129 -4.73 0.95 5.14
C PRO A 129 -6.03 1.26 4.38
N TYR A 130 -6.84 2.14 4.97
CA TYR A 130 -7.89 2.88 4.27
C TYR A 130 -7.37 4.25 3.83
N PHE A 131 -6.69 4.96 4.74
CA PHE A 131 -6.11 6.28 4.49
C PHE A 131 -4.71 6.39 5.09
N SER A 132 -3.88 7.21 4.45
CA SER A 132 -2.64 7.73 5.00
C SER A 132 -2.64 9.24 4.83
N VAL A 133 -2.24 9.98 5.85
CA VAL A 133 -2.24 11.44 5.81
C VAL A 133 -0.92 11.99 6.31
N VAL A 134 -0.37 12.93 5.57
CA VAL A 134 0.76 13.77 5.96
C VAL A 134 0.18 15.14 6.31
N ILE A 135 0.54 15.67 7.47
CA ILE A 135 0.05 16.96 7.97
C ILE A 135 1.23 17.85 8.22
N PHE A 136 1.18 19.02 7.61
CA PHE A 136 2.25 20.00 7.68
C PHE A 136 1.79 21.22 8.48
N TYR A 137 2.45 21.46 9.61
CA TYR A 137 2.19 22.62 10.44
C TYR A 137 3.01 23.81 9.98
N GLY A 138 2.36 24.96 9.82
CA GLY A 138 3.05 26.20 9.48
C GLY A 138 4.10 26.54 10.55
N GLY A 139 5.35 26.74 10.13
CA GLY A 139 6.43 27.18 11.02
C GLY A 139 7.11 26.07 11.85
N THR A 140 6.69 24.80 11.73
CA THR A 140 7.48 23.68 12.28
C THR A 140 8.14 22.88 11.16
N PRO A 141 9.38 22.39 11.36
CA PRO A 141 10.11 21.65 10.34
C PRO A 141 9.79 20.14 10.37
N LYS A 142 8.65 19.74 10.96
CA LYS A 142 8.29 18.32 11.11
C LYS A 142 6.83 18.08 10.78
N ALA A 143 6.61 17.44 9.64
CA ALA A 143 5.34 16.87 9.25
C ALA A 143 4.95 15.72 10.20
N ALA A 144 3.67 15.66 10.55
CA ALA A 144 3.10 14.49 11.21
C ALA A 144 2.53 13.53 10.17
N TYR A 145 2.58 12.23 10.45
CA TYR A 145 2.08 11.21 9.56
C TYR A 145 1.23 10.19 10.31
N TYR A 146 0.03 9.96 9.77
CA TYR A 146 -0.94 9.07 10.37
C TYR A 146 -1.57 8.12 9.36
N ILE A 147 -2.01 6.97 9.86
CA ILE A 147 -2.65 5.93 9.07
C ILE A 147 -3.97 5.55 9.75
N LEU A 148 -5.04 5.48 8.96
CA LEU A 148 -6.26 4.77 9.32
C LEU A 148 -6.21 3.38 8.67
N GLY A 149 -6.00 2.35 9.48
CA GLY A 149 -5.87 0.97 9.00
C GLY A 149 -6.96 0.03 9.50
N GLN A 150 -7.00 -1.18 8.95
CA GLN A 150 -7.87 -2.25 9.46
C GLN A 150 -7.49 -2.67 10.89
N ASN A 151 -8.50 -2.98 11.69
CA ASN A 151 -8.34 -3.64 12.98
C ASN A 151 -8.68 -5.14 12.84
N PRO A 152 -7.85 -6.07 13.35
CA PRO A 152 -8.08 -7.50 13.20
C PRO A 152 -9.36 -8.00 13.87
N PHE A 153 -9.89 -7.25 14.83
CA PHE A 153 -11.12 -7.59 15.55
C PHE A 153 -12.35 -6.80 15.03
N GLY A 154 -12.22 -6.16 13.87
CA GLY A 154 -13.25 -5.33 13.25
C GLY A 154 -13.07 -3.83 13.52
N GLY A 155 -13.59 -3.01 12.60
CA GLY A 155 -13.41 -1.56 12.61
C GLY A 155 -12.01 -1.12 12.14
N THR A 156 -11.54 0.01 12.68
CA THR A 156 -10.28 0.65 12.27
C THR A 156 -9.32 0.88 13.44
N THR A 157 -8.04 1.05 13.12
CA THR A 157 -6.98 1.48 14.03
C THR A 157 -6.38 2.79 13.51
N PHE A 158 -6.07 3.69 14.45
CA PHE A 158 -5.36 4.93 14.17
C PHE A 158 -3.91 4.79 14.62
N ARG A 159 -2.97 5.08 13.73
CA ARG A 159 -1.53 4.91 13.98
C ARG A 159 -0.74 6.12 13.54
N SER A 160 0.40 6.35 14.15
CA SER A 160 1.46 7.22 13.62
C SER A 160 2.67 6.40 13.21
N VAL A 161 3.34 6.84 12.15
CA VAL A 161 4.62 6.26 11.73
C VAL A 161 5.61 7.39 11.51
N THR A 162 6.79 7.27 12.10
CA THR A 162 7.87 8.25 11.98
C THR A 162 8.82 7.91 10.83
N PRO A 163 9.68 8.85 10.36
CA PRO A 163 10.58 8.60 9.23
C PRO A 163 11.58 7.46 9.46
N ASP A 164 11.95 7.19 10.72
CA ASP A 164 12.80 6.06 11.12
C ASP A 164 12.03 4.74 11.27
N GLY A 165 10.74 4.73 10.94
CA GLY A 165 9.90 3.54 10.92
C GLY A 165 9.27 3.17 12.28
N MET A 166 9.37 4.02 13.31
CA MET A 166 8.66 3.75 14.56
C MET A 166 7.15 3.85 14.33
N ASN A 167 6.45 2.75 14.58
CA ASN A 167 5.01 2.62 14.40
C ASN A 167 4.32 2.58 15.76
N SER A 168 3.48 3.57 16.03
CA SER A 168 2.74 3.69 17.29
C SER A 168 1.24 3.54 17.06
N ASN A 169 0.60 2.67 17.83
CA ASN A 169 -0.85 2.53 17.85
C ASN A 169 -1.45 3.60 18.77
N LEU A 170 -2.24 4.50 18.19
CA LEU A 170 -2.90 5.61 18.88
C LEU A 170 -4.35 5.27 19.27
N GLY A 171 -4.75 4.01 19.10
CA GLY A 171 -6.03 3.46 19.50
C GLY A 171 -6.98 3.21 18.34
N ARG A 172 -8.28 3.29 18.65
CA ARG A 172 -9.37 3.12 17.67
C ARG A 172 -9.43 4.34 16.75
N GLY A 173 -9.62 4.09 15.45
CA GLY A 173 -9.84 5.14 14.46
C GLY A 173 -11.32 5.48 14.23
N SER A 174 -11.56 6.40 13.29
CA SER A 174 -12.91 6.69 12.76
C SER A 174 -13.41 5.54 11.88
N GLU A 175 -14.68 5.60 11.46
CA GLU A 175 -15.13 4.80 10.32
C GLU A 175 -14.27 5.13 9.07
N PRO A 176 -14.11 4.18 8.12
CA PRO A 176 -13.29 4.36 6.92
C PRO A 176 -14.03 5.20 5.86
N ASP A 177 -14.47 6.39 6.27
CA ASP A 177 -15.04 7.43 5.44
C ASP A 177 -14.12 8.66 5.49
N LEU A 178 -13.91 9.30 4.34
CA LEU A 178 -12.99 10.43 4.22
C LEU A 178 -13.37 11.59 5.15
N ASN A 179 -14.65 11.96 5.18
CA ASN A 179 -15.10 13.12 5.97
C ASN A 179 -15.06 12.81 7.46
N GLU A 180 -15.46 11.61 7.86
CA GLU A 180 -15.35 11.18 9.26
C GLU A 180 -13.88 11.12 9.72
N PHE A 181 -12.97 10.66 8.86
CA PHE A 181 -11.55 10.63 9.17
C PHE A 181 -10.94 12.03 9.31
N LEU A 182 -11.26 12.95 8.40
CA LEU A 182 -10.80 14.34 8.50
C LEU A 182 -11.33 15.03 9.77
N ARG A 183 -12.61 14.83 10.13
CA ARG A 183 -13.15 15.36 11.39
C ARG A 183 -12.47 14.75 12.62
N PHE A 184 -12.21 13.44 12.59
CA PHE A 184 -11.50 12.74 13.65
C PHE A 184 -10.09 13.29 13.84
N LEU A 185 -9.35 13.52 12.76
CA LEU A 185 -8.02 14.14 12.80
C LEU A 185 -8.07 15.55 13.40
N SER A 186 -8.98 16.42 12.94
CA SER A 186 -9.14 17.77 13.49
C SER A 186 -9.35 17.74 15.00
N HIS A 187 -10.24 16.86 15.48
CA HIS A 187 -10.51 16.73 16.90
C HIS A 187 -9.28 16.24 17.69
N LYS A 188 -8.54 15.27 17.15
CA LYS A 188 -7.32 14.75 17.80
C LYS A 188 -6.21 15.78 17.90
N MET A 189 -6.08 16.65 16.90
CA MET A 189 -5.07 17.70 16.87
C MET A 189 -5.35 18.80 17.89
N ASN A 190 -6.59 19.25 17.99
CA ASN A 190 -6.98 20.27 18.97
C ASN A 190 -6.75 19.82 20.42
N ILE A 191 -6.87 18.52 20.69
CA ILE A 191 -6.60 17.97 22.03
C ILE A 191 -5.10 17.96 22.33
N ALA A 192 -4.26 17.61 21.35
CA ALA A 192 -2.82 17.48 21.55
C ALA A 192 -2.13 18.83 21.84
N GLU A 193 -2.67 19.94 21.35
CA GLU A 193 -2.15 21.29 21.65
C GLU A 193 -2.58 21.83 23.02
N SER A 194 -3.60 21.23 23.63
CA SER A 194 -4.15 21.64 24.93
C SER A 194 -3.56 20.89 26.12
N SER A 195 -2.67 19.93 25.89
CA SER A 195 -2.06 19.04 26.89
C SER A 195 -0.57 19.26 27.05
#